data_AF-A0AAN8XG65-F1
#
_entry.id   AF-A0AAN8XG65-F1
#
_cell.length_a   1.000
_cell.length_b   1.000
_cell.length_c   1.000
_cell.angle_alpha   90.00
_cell.angle_beta   90.00
_cell.angle_gamma   90.00
#
_symmetry.space_group_name_H-M   'P 1'
#
loop_
_entity.id
_entity.type
_entity.pdbx_description
1 polymer ?
#
loop_
_entity_poly.entity_id
_entity_poly.type
_entity_poly.pdbx_seq_one_letter_code
_entity_poly.pdbx_strand_id
1 'polypeptide(L)'
;MEMVVKWGSYMLAGRLKNSSLLCEVVYSGSRLFEMFNDFIVSGIQPHLSSAQGETLKVFLTILEYVEVLIEVSAVQLWGEMGRWAVVTVIQLIKCIGRFVLVFRLKTGIVSSPPIKPIDRKEATKIKQEKQFGLQNTSPGVMRLPHSGRIMRTLAGAPPSHQRTFTPPQPPNNNENEIPSNRPLSFRYITAEALHILRPLSHLSTMYLFGEQSWAPWLLSLGMDITSLKLYNESTITNAEKVELARRRVSILYYLVRTPAFHAVTHKRIKYFLTAVGNKVPLAGSICQPLLEYIPEWQKIYAYTWS
;
A
#
# COMPACT_ATOMS: atom_id res chain seq x y z
N MET A 1 10.82 10.85 -15.76
CA MET A 1 12.05 10.81 -14.95
C MET A 1 11.99 9.74 -13.87
N GLU A 2 11.00 9.72 -12.96
CA GLU A 2 10.87 8.66 -11.94
C GLU A 2 10.86 7.23 -12.49
N MET A 3 10.14 6.97 -13.59
CA MET A 3 10.13 5.64 -14.23
C MET A 3 11.52 5.24 -14.72
N VAL A 4 12.28 6.17 -15.29
CA VAL A 4 13.65 5.90 -15.79
C VAL A 4 14.62 5.70 -14.63
N VAL A 5 14.46 6.42 -13.51
CA VAL A 5 15.29 6.23 -12.31
C VAL A 5 14.95 4.90 -11.63
N LYS A 6 13.67 4.53 -11.52
CA LYS A 6 13.24 3.24 -10.95
C LYS A 6 13.77 2.08 -11.77
N TRP A 7 13.49 2.07 -13.08
CA TRP A 7 13.94 1.00 -13.97
C TRP A 7 15.47 1.00 -14.17
N GLY A 8 16.10 2.18 -14.19
CA GLY A 8 17.55 2.34 -14.23
C GLY A 8 18.23 1.81 -12.96
N SER A 9 17.64 2.03 -11.78
CA SER A 9 18.14 1.46 -10.52
C SER A 9 18.05 -0.06 -10.55
N TYR A 10 16.95 -0.65 -11.03
CA TYR A 10 16.82 -2.11 -11.16
C TYR A 10 17.79 -2.71 -12.18
N MET A 11 18.09 -2.00 -13.28
CA MET A 11 19.10 -2.42 -14.26
C MET A 11 20.53 -2.31 -13.73
N LEU A 12 20.81 -1.27 -12.93
CA LEU A 12 22.13 -1.06 -12.31
C LEU A 12 22.39 -2.03 -11.14
N ALA A 13 21.32 -2.43 -10.44
CA ALA A 13 21.34 -3.49 -9.42
C ALA A 13 21.94 -4.82 -9.92
N GLY A 14 21.73 -5.10 -11.21
CA GLY A 14 22.10 -6.38 -11.79
C GLY A 14 23.62 -6.58 -11.94
N ARG A 15 24.42 -5.50 -12.01
CA ARG A 15 25.84 -5.63 -12.36
C ARG A 15 26.78 -5.79 -11.16
N LEU A 16 26.33 -5.54 -9.93
CA LEU A 16 27.15 -5.58 -8.71
C LEU A 16 26.39 -6.24 -7.57
N LYS A 17 26.86 -7.38 -7.04
CA LYS A 17 26.20 -8.09 -5.91
C LYS A 17 25.98 -7.24 -4.64
N ASN A 18 26.78 -6.19 -4.44
CA ASN A 18 26.64 -5.25 -3.31
C ASN A 18 25.60 -4.14 -3.56
N SER A 19 25.05 -4.05 -4.78
CA SER A 19 24.08 -3.03 -5.16
C SER A 19 22.64 -3.38 -4.85
N SER A 20 22.34 -4.61 -4.43
CA SER A 20 21.00 -4.99 -3.96
C SER A 20 20.53 -4.07 -2.82
N LEU A 21 21.37 -3.86 -1.80
CA LEU A 21 21.09 -2.91 -0.73
C LEU A 21 20.93 -1.47 -1.22
N LEU A 22 21.84 -1.01 -2.07
CA LEU A 22 21.76 0.35 -2.62
C LEU A 22 20.46 0.56 -3.40
N CYS A 23 20.01 -0.44 -4.14
CA CYS A 23 18.77 -0.37 -4.90
C CYS A 23 17.55 -0.35 -3.97
N GLU A 24 17.58 -1.12 -2.88
CA GLU A 24 16.52 -1.06 -1.86
C GLU A 24 16.52 0.27 -1.09
N VAL A 25 17.69 0.87 -0.83
CA VAL A 25 17.82 2.23 -0.25
C VAL A 25 17.23 3.27 -1.19
N VAL A 26 17.57 3.22 -2.48
CA VAL A 26 17.03 4.14 -3.48
C VAL A 26 15.51 3.94 -3.62
N TYR A 27 15.03 2.70 -3.64
CA TYR A 27 13.62 2.38 -3.75
C TYR A 27 12.82 2.87 -2.54
N SER A 28 13.22 2.49 -1.33
CA SER A 28 12.56 2.91 -0.08
C SER A 28 12.65 4.42 0.11
N GLY A 29 13.81 5.03 -0.18
CA GLY A 29 14.00 6.48 -0.16
C GLY A 29 13.07 7.22 -1.11
N SER A 30 12.90 6.72 -2.35
CA SER A 30 11.96 7.28 -3.32
C SER A 30 10.51 7.20 -2.82
N ARG A 31 10.10 6.09 -2.21
CA ARG A 31 8.73 5.92 -1.68
C ARG A 31 8.45 6.80 -0.47
N LEU A 32 9.42 6.93 0.42
CA LEU A 32 9.32 7.86 1.55
C LEU A 32 9.24 9.30 1.05
N PHE A 33 10.05 9.67 0.05
CA PHE A 33 10.00 10.99 -0.56
C PHE A 33 8.64 11.27 -1.23
N GLU A 34 8.07 10.32 -1.97
CA GLU A 34 6.71 10.40 -2.51
C GLU A 34 5.69 10.67 -1.39
N MET A 35 5.77 9.93 -0.29
CA MET A 35 4.88 10.12 0.87
C MET A 35 5.04 11.50 1.53
N PHE A 36 6.28 11.97 1.73
CA PHE A 36 6.53 13.31 2.26
C PHE A 36 6.01 14.41 1.34
N ASN A 37 6.20 14.25 0.03
CA ASN A 37 5.65 15.19 -0.94
C ASN A 37 4.11 15.21 -0.91
N ASP A 38 3.46 14.06 -0.76
CA ASP A 38 2.01 13.97 -0.64
C ASP A 38 1.49 14.63 0.65
N PHE A 39 2.25 14.56 1.76
CA PHE A 39 1.94 15.35 2.97
C PHE A 39 2.03 16.86 2.72
N ILE A 40 3.04 17.33 1.97
CA ILE A 40 3.17 18.75 1.62
C ILE A 40 1.98 19.19 0.75
N VAL A 41 1.63 18.40 -0.27
CA VAL A 41 0.54 18.72 -1.21
C VAL A 41 -0.83 18.71 -0.53
N SER A 42 -1.06 17.79 0.39
CA SER A 42 -2.31 17.72 1.14
C SER A 42 -2.48 18.88 2.13
N GLY A 43 -1.40 19.62 2.45
CA GLY A 43 -1.44 20.72 3.41
C GLY A 43 -1.75 20.24 4.84
N ILE A 44 -1.77 18.92 5.05
CA ILE A 44 -1.84 18.30 6.37
C ILE A 44 -0.45 18.51 6.96
N GLN A 45 -0.30 19.54 7.80
CA GLN A 45 0.93 19.63 8.59
C GLN A 45 1.07 18.31 9.36
N PRO A 46 2.28 17.71 9.42
CA PRO A 46 2.55 16.55 10.28
C PRO A 46 2.50 16.94 11.77
N HIS A 47 1.80 18.01 12.14
CA HIS A 47 1.16 18.05 13.44
C HIS A 47 0.20 16.86 13.40
N LEU A 48 0.61 15.79 14.09
CA LEU A 48 -0.18 14.60 14.25
C LEU A 48 -1.53 15.09 14.78
N SER A 49 -2.55 15.14 13.92
CA SER A 49 -3.91 15.41 14.36
C SER A 49 -4.14 14.46 15.53
N SER A 50 -4.60 14.99 16.66
CA SER A 50 -4.64 14.30 17.97
C SER A 50 -5.38 12.94 17.96
N ALA A 51 -5.97 12.56 16.81
CA ALA A 51 -6.36 11.21 16.48
C ALA A 51 -5.12 10.28 16.37
N GLN A 52 -4.82 9.57 17.47
CA GLN A 52 -3.85 8.47 17.60
C GLN A 52 -3.86 7.45 16.44
N GLY A 53 -4.92 7.43 15.64
CA GLY A 53 -5.05 6.54 14.51
C GLY A 53 -4.32 6.95 13.23
N GLU A 54 -4.14 8.24 12.97
CA GLU A 54 -3.42 8.68 11.77
C GLU A 54 -1.92 8.42 11.91
N THR A 55 -1.39 8.63 13.11
CA THR A 55 0.01 8.39 13.46
C THR A 55 0.41 6.92 13.23
N LEU A 56 -0.48 6.00 13.62
CA LEU A 56 -0.29 4.57 13.42
C LEU A 56 -0.34 4.16 11.95
N LYS A 57 -1.22 4.78 11.15
CA LYS A 57 -1.26 4.55 9.69
C LYS A 57 0.04 4.98 9.03
N VAL A 58 0.56 6.18 9.38
CA VAL A 58 1.85 6.69 8.87
C VAL A 58 3.01 5.77 9.26
N PHE A 59 3.02 5.32 10.51
CA PHE A 59 4.06 4.39 10.98
C PHE A 59 4.03 3.07 10.21
N LEU A 60 2.85 2.47 10.04
CA LEU A 60 2.70 1.22 9.30
C LEU A 60 3.08 1.37 7.82
N THR A 61 2.81 2.52 7.19
CA THR A 61 3.25 2.78 5.81
C THR A 61 4.76 2.92 5.69
N ILE A 62 5.40 3.61 6.63
CA ILE A 62 6.87 3.73 6.67
C ILE A 62 7.49 2.34 6.85
N LEU A 63 6.94 1.55 7.76
CA LEU A 63 7.39 0.18 8.01
C LEU A 63 7.24 -0.70 6.76
N GLU A 64 6.20 -0.51 5.95
CA GLU A 64 6.01 -1.22 4.68
C GLU A 64 7.06 -0.83 3.62
N TYR A 65 7.40 0.44 3.51
CA TYR A 65 8.42 0.90 2.56
C TYR A 65 9.84 0.48 2.95
N VAL A 66 10.12 0.33 4.24
CA VAL A 66 11.46 0.01 4.75
C VAL A 66 11.64 -1.50 5.00
N GLU A 67 10.58 -2.30 4.93
CA GLU A 67 10.61 -3.75 5.20
C GLU A 67 11.68 -4.49 4.39
N VAL A 68 11.69 -4.33 3.07
CA VAL A 68 12.62 -5.06 2.19
C VAL A 68 14.07 -4.63 2.44
N LEU A 69 14.30 -3.34 2.71
CA LEU A 69 15.63 -2.84 3.08
C LEU A 69 16.13 -3.49 4.37
N ILE A 70 15.25 -3.58 5.38
CA ILE A 70 15.59 -4.24 6.64
C ILE A 70 15.83 -5.74 6.42
N GLU A 71 15.04 -6.41 5.59
CA GLU A 71 15.23 -7.83 5.27
C GLU A 71 16.58 -8.09 4.59
N VAL A 72 16.92 -7.33 3.55
CA VAL A 72 18.18 -7.48 2.81
C VAL A 72 19.38 -7.14 3.70
N SER A 73 19.26 -6.12 4.57
CA SER A 73 20.32 -5.79 5.53
C SER A 73 20.50 -6.87 6.61
N ALA A 74 19.41 -7.49 7.08
CA ALA A 74 19.47 -8.60 8.04
C ALA A 74 20.18 -9.83 7.45
N VAL A 75 19.95 -10.13 6.17
CA VAL A 75 20.67 -11.21 5.46
C VAL A 75 22.17 -10.94 5.45
N GLN A 76 22.58 -9.69 5.24
CA GLN A 76 24.01 -9.36 5.17
C GLN A 76 24.70 -9.43 6.53
N LEU A 77 24.01 -9.04 7.61
CA LEU A 77 24.59 -8.97 8.96
C LEU A 77 24.51 -10.29 9.74
N TRP A 78 23.39 -11.00 9.62
CA TRP A 78 23.06 -12.16 10.45
C TRP A 78 22.72 -13.43 9.65
N GLY A 79 22.88 -13.39 8.32
CA GLY A 79 22.58 -14.52 7.44
C GLY A 79 21.10 -14.87 7.37
N GLU A 80 20.81 -16.10 6.95
CA GLU A 80 19.44 -16.58 6.71
C GLU A 80 18.61 -16.67 8.01
N MET A 81 19.23 -17.04 9.14
CA MET A 81 18.55 -17.12 10.44
C MET A 81 18.11 -15.73 10.93
N GLY A 82 18.96 -14.72 10.76
CA GLY A 82 18.63 -13.34 11.10
C GLY A 82 17.50 -12.79 10.23
N ARG A 83 17.50 -13.10 8.92
CA ARG A 83 16.40 -12.74 8.02
C ARG A 83 15.05 -13.19 8.57
N TRP A 84 14.92 -14.48 8.88
CA TRP A 84 13.66 -15.04 9.36
C TRP A 84 13.20 -14.46 10.70
N ALA A 85 14.14 -14.19 11.61
CA ALA A 85 13.83 -13.51 12.87
C ALA A 85 13.27 -12.11 12.62
N VAL A 86 13.92 -11.32 11.76
CA VAL A 86 13.52 -9.96 11.44
C VAL A 86 12.18 -9.91 10.70
N VAL A 87 11.97 -10.78 9.70
CA VAL A 87 10.68 -10.92 9.00
C VAL A 87 9.56 -11.24 10.00
N THR A 88 9.80 -12.16 10.95
CA THR A 88 8.81 -12.52 11.96
C THR A 88 8.46 -11.33 12.87
N VAL A 89 9.46 -10.56 13.32
CA VAL A 89 9.25 -9.38 14.16
C VAL A 89 8.49 -8.28 13.40
N ILE A 90 8.87 -7.99 12.16
CA ILE A 90 8.19 -6.98 11.33
C ILE A 90 6.74 -7.37 11.09
N GLN A 91 6.48 -8.62 10.73
CA GLN A 91 5.13 -9.10 10.47
C GLN A 91 4.27 -9.11 11.74
N LEU A 92 4.86 -9.43 12.90
CA LEU A 92 4.19 -9.33 14.19
C LEU A 92 3.79 -7.87 14.50
N ILE A 93 4.71 -6.91 14.34
CA ILE A 93 4.45 -5.48 14.55
C ILE A 93 3.33 -5.00 13.61
N LYS A 94 3.38 -5.37 12.33
CA LYS A 94 2.33 -5.04 11.35
C LYS A 94 0.97 -5.62 11.74
N CYS A 95 0.94 -6.88 12.18
CA CYS A 95 -0.30 -7.53 12.60
C CYS A 95 -0.91 -6.83 13.81
N ILE A 96 -0.12 -6.54 14.84
CA ILE A 96 -0.57 -5.82 16.03
C ILE A 96 -1.10 -4.43 15.64
N GLY A 97 -0.37 -3.68 14.82
CA GLY A 97 -0.80 -2.36 14.35
C GLY A 97 -2.12 -2.42 13.56
N ARG A 98 -2.27 -3.37 12.64
CA ARG A 98 -3.52 -3.58 11.89
C ARG A 98 -4.69 -3.98 12.80
N PHE A 99 -4.46 -4.83 13.80
CA PHE A 99 -5.49 -5.17 14.79
C PHE A 99 -5.90 -3.96 15.62
N VAL A 100 -4.95 -3.13 16.08
CA VAL A 100 -5.26 -1.88 16.80
C VAL A 100 -6.10 -0.94 15.92
N LEU A 101 -5.79 -0.83 14.62
CA LEU A 101 -6.59 -0.03 13.67
C LEU A 101 -8.05 -0.53 13.55
N VAL A 102 -8.27 -1.84 13.51
CA VAL A 102 -9.63 -2.41 13.42
C VAL A 102 -10.38 -2.26 14.73
N PHE A 103 -9.77 -2.62 15.86
CA PHE A 103 -10.45 -2.70 17.16
C PHE A 103 -10.63 -1.34 17.84
N ARG A 104 -9.63 -0.46 17.79
CA ARG A 104 -9.67 0.82 18.52
C ARG A 104 -10.28 1.95 17.70
N LEU A 105 -9.98 2.00 16.40
CA LEU A 105 -10.43 3.11 15.55
C LEU A 105 -11.68 2.79 14.73
N LYS A 106 -12.17 1.54 14.74
CA LYS A 106 -13.28 1.06 13.89
C LYS A 106 -13.11 1.48 12.43
N THR A 107 -11.86 1.55 11.97
CA THR A 107 -11.60 1.82 10.56
C THR A 107 -12.17 0.66 9.73
N GLY A 108 -12.71 0.97 8.55
CA GLY A 108 -13.25 -0.02 7.62
C GLY A 108 -12.15 -0.97 7.10
N ILE A 109 -12.25 -1.39 5.83
CA ILE A 109 -11.31 -2.39 5.28
C ILE A 109 -9.87 -1.87 5.41
N VAL A 110 -9.00 -2.66 6.04
CA VAL A 110 -7.58 -2.29 6.22
C VAL A 110 -6.89 -2.34 4.87
N SER A 111 -6.56 -1.16 4.34
CA SER A 111 -5.77 -0.98 3.13
C SER A 111 -4.29 -1.29 3.38
N SER A 112 -3.61 -1.87 2.40
CA SER A 112 -2.15 -2.00 2.38
C SER A 112 -1.64 -1.40 1.06
N PRO A 113 -0.88 -0.29 1.07
CA PRO A 113 -0.47 0.51 2.23
C PRO A 113 -1.66 1.19 2.95
N PRO A 114 -1.55 1.45 4.28
CA PRO A 114 -2.58 2.17 5.04
C PRO A 114 -2.90 3.58 4.53
N ILE A 115 -1.95 4.24 3.86
CA ILE A 115 -2.15 5.51 3.16
C ILE A 115 -1.93 5.24 1.68
N LYS A 116 -2.98 5.44 0.89
CA LYS A 116 -2.88 5.34 -0.57
C LYS A 116 -2.15 6.58 -1.10
N PRO A 117 -1.19 6.42 -2.03
CA PRO A 117 -0.58 7.57 -2.69
C PRO A 117 -1.65 8.40 -3.39
N ILE A 118 -1.52 9.72 -3.31
CA ILE A 118 -2.53 10.63 -3.85
C ILE A 118 -2.46 10.59 -5.37
N ASP A 119 -3.55 10.22 -6.06
CA ASP A 119 -3.62 10.41 -7.49
C ASP A 119 -3.69 11.92 -7.78
N ARG A 120 -2.58 12.48 -8.26
CA ARG A 120 -2.45 13.91 -8.56
C ARG A 120 -3.48 14.37 -9.57
N LYS A 121 -3.93 13.50 -10.49
CA LYS A 121 -4.97 13.83 -11.48
C LYS A 121 -6.34 13.93 -10.82
N GLU A 122 -6.65 13.05 -9.89
CA GLU A 122 -7.89 13.14 -9.11
C GLU A 122 -7.85 14.31 -8.13
N ALA A 123 -6.73 14.53 -7.44
CA ALA A 123 -6.57 15.66 -6.53
C ALA A 123 -6.67 17.01 -7.25
N THR A 124 -6.13 17.13 -8.48
CA THR A 124 -6.30 18.33 -9.31
C THR A 124 -7.72 18.49 -9.83
N LYS A 125 -8.37 17.40 -10.27
CA LYS A 125 -9.80 17.41 -10.64
C LYS A 125 -10.70 17.81 -9.47
N ILE A 126 -10.52 17.22 -8.29
CA ILE A 126 -11.26 17.58 -7.07
C ILE A 126 -10.98 19.04 -6.68
N LYS A 127 -9.74 19.52 -6.85
CA LYS A 127 -9.41 20.93 -6.59
C LYS A 127 -10.11 21.86 -7.59
N GLN A 128 -10.19 21.47 -8.87
CA GLN A 128 -10.90 22.20 -9.93
C GLN A 128 -12.41 22.14 -9.74
N GLU A 129 -13.00 20.99 -9.43
CA GLU A 129 -14.43 20.80 -9.13
C GLU A 129 -14.83 21.53 -7.85
N LYS A 130 -14.00 21.52 -6.79
CA LYS A 130 -14.23 22.35 -5.61
C LYS A 130 -14.12 23.84 -5.92
N GLN A 131 -13.23 24.24 -6.82
CA GLN A 131 -13.08 25.63 -7.26
C GLN A 131 -14.25 26.09 -8.14
N PHE A 132 -14.78 25.21 -8.98
CA PHE A 132 -15.95 25.44 -9.84
C PHE A 132 -17.27 25.34 -9.06
N GLY A 133 -17.36 24.42 -8.10
CA GLY A 133 -18.51 24.24 -7.21
C GLY A 133 -18.67 25.37 -6.19
N LEU A 134 -17.58 25.95 -5.67
CA LEU A 134 -17.64 27.17 -4.86
C LEU A 134 -18.01 28.43 -5.66
N GLN A 135 -17.83 28.43 -6.98
CA GLN A 135 -18.36 29.51 -7.83
C GLN A 135 -19.88 29.39 -8.03
N ASN A 136 -20.43 28.18 -7.95
CA ASN A 136 -21.84 27.92 -8.21
C ASN A 136 -22.69 27.76 -6.94
N THR A 137 -22.07 27.54 -5.77
CA THR A 137 -22.78 27.43 -4.49
C THR A 137 -22.50 28.65 -3.62
N SER A 138 -23.49 29.54 -3.59
CA SER A 138 -23.60 30.79 -2.83
C SER A 138 -22.78 32.00 -3.35
N PRO A 139 -23.42 33.13 -3.72
CA PRO A 139 -22.74 34.33 -4.25
C PRO A 139 -21.83 35.05 -3.24
N GLY A 140 -21.63 34.48 -2.05
CA GLY A 140 -21.08 35.15 -0.88
C GLY A 140 -19.68 34.74 -0.44
N VAL A 141 -19.09 33.69 -1.03
CA VAL A 141 -17.82 33.11 -0.58
C VAL A 141 -16.91 32.80 -1.77
N MET A 142 -15.65 33.22 -1.71
CA MET A 142 -14.63 33.03 -2.74
C MET A 142 -13.38 32.39 -2.14
N ARG A 143 -12.72 31.50 -2.89
CA ARG A 143 -11.42 30.94 -2.53
C ARG A 143 -10.30 31.64 -3.29
N LEU A 144 -9.27 32.10 -2.59
CA LEU A 144 -8.10 32.72 -3.23
C LEU A 144 -7.34 31.69 -4.06
N PRO A 145 -6.95 32.01 -5.32
CA PRO A 145 -6.34 31.04 -6.23
C PRO A 145 -4.96 30.55 -5.78
N HIS A 146 -4.16 31.42 -5.15
CA HIS A 146 -2.80 31.08 -4.70
C HIS A 146 -2.75 30.55 -3.27
N SER A 147 -3.45 31.22 -2.35
CA SER A 147 -3.40 30.89 -0.93
C SER A 147 -4.37 29.76 -0.55
N GLY A 148 -5.39 29.49 -1.36
CA GLY A 148 -6.43 28.51 -1.03
C GLY A 148 -7.31 28.90 0.16
N ARG A 149 -7.08 30.07 0.77
CA ARG A 149 -7.91 30.65 1.83
C ARG A 149 -9.30 31.00 1.30
N ILE A 150 -10.30 30.79 2.14
CA ILE A 150 -11.70 31.10 1.82
C ILE A 150 -12.01 32.47 2.43
N MET A 151 -12.53 33.39 1.62
CA MET A 151 -12.92 34.75 2.00
C MET A 151 -14.36 35.02 1.60
N ARG A 152 -15.04 35.92 2.31
CA ARG A 152 -16.37 36.39 1.89
C ARG A 152 -16.23 37.39 0.74
N THR A 153 -17.10 37.31 -0.25
CA THR A 153 -17.21 38.33 -1.32
C THR A 153 -17.99 39.54 -0.79
N LEU A 154 -17.90 40.68 -1.48
CA LEU A 154 -18.68 41.88 -1.13
C LEU A 154 -20.20 41.60 -1.14
N ALA A 155 -20.66 40.73 -2.04
CA ALA A 155 -22.06 40.31 -2.13
C ALA A 155 -22.50 39.37 -0.99
N GLY A 156 -21.56 38.72 -0.30
CA GLY A 156 -21.83 37.82 0.84
C GLY A 156 -21.60 38.42 2.21
N ALA A 157 -21.35 39.73 2.28
CA ALA A 157 -21.10 40.40 3.54
C ALA A 157 -22.44 40.62 4.29
N PRO A 158 -22.59 40.12 5.52
CA PRO A 158 -23.74 40.47 6.35
C PRO A 158 -23.74 41.98 6.67
N PRO A 159 -24.92 42.57 6.99
CA PRO A 159 -25.03 43.97 7.37
C PRO A 159 -24.12 44.32 8.55
N SER A 160 -23.76 45.60 8.70
CA SER A 160 -22.71 46.08 9.63
C SER A 160 -22.85 45.56 11.07
N HIS A 161 -24.07 45.40 11.56
CA HIS A 161 -24.37 44.93 12.92
C HIS A 161 -24.26 43.40 13.11
N GLN A 162 -24.18 42.61 12.02
CA GLN A 162 -24.03 41.15 12.01
C GLN A 162 -22.67 40.69 11.46
N ARG A 163 -21.72 41.62 11.31
CA ARG A 163 -20.42 41.32 10.71
C ARG A 163 -19.51 40.62 11.70
N THR A 164 -19.28 39.32 11.48
CA THR A 164 -18.27 38.54 12.20
C THR A 164 -16.94 38.52 11.43
N PHE A 165 -15.83 38.81 12.10
CA PHE A 165 -14.47 38.75 11.54
C PHE A 165 -13.88 37.33 11.45
N THR A 166 -14.67 36.31 11.80
CA THR A 166 -14.25 34.92 11.66
C THR A 166 -14.28 34.50 10.19
N PRO A 167 -13.24 33.81 9.69
CA PRO A 167 -13.25 33.33 8.32
C PRO A 167 -14.41 32.35 8.10
N PRO A 168 -15.09 32.39 6.94
CA PRO A 168 -16.11 31.40 6.61
C PRO A 168 -15.46 30.01 6.58
N GLN A 169 -16.02 29.08 7.33
CA GLN A 169 -15.62 27.67 7.24
C GLN A 169 -16.14 27.12 5.90
N PRO A 170 -15.38 26.24 5.22
CA PRO A 170 -15.93 25.53 4.08
C PRO A 170 -17.22 24.82 4.51
N PRO A 171 -18.22 24.68 3.62
CA PRO A 171 -19.28 23.73 3.89
C PRO A 171 -18.61 22.41 4.26
N ASN A 172 -19.00 21.84 5.41
CA ASN A 172 -18.53 20.55 5.88
C ASN A 172 -19.01 19.49 4.88
N ASN A 173 -18.33 19.39 3.74
CA ASN A 173 -18.41 18.25 2.84
C ASN A 173 -17.60 17.12 3.48
N ASN A 174 -17.94 16.80 4.73
CA ASN A 174 -17.57 15.57 5.43
C ASN A 174 -18.38 14.40 4.85
N GLU A 175 -18.69 14.42 3.55
CA GLU A 175 -19.27 13.28 2.84
C GLU A 175 -18.21 12.19 2.61
N ASN A 176 -16.92 12.52 2.77
CA ASN A 176 -15.81 11.56 2.71
C ASN A 176 -15.26 11.16 4.09
N GLU A 177 -15.71 11.78 5.18
CA GLU A 177 -15.54 11.19 6.50
C GLU A 177 -16.60 10.12 6.67
N ILE A 178 -16.22 8.91 6.27
CA ILE A 178 -16.94 7.66 6.49
C ILE A 178 -17.58 7.74 7.88
N PRO A 179 -18.92 7.55 8.04
CA PRO A 179 -19.50 7.40 9.36
C PRO A 179 -18.86 6.17 10.00
N SER A 180 -17.91 6.43 10.90
CA SER A 180 -17.09 5.48 11.68
C SER A 180 -17.92 4.71 12.71
N ASN A 181 -19.23 4.68 12.53
CA ASN A 181 -20.21 4.09 13.43
C ASN A 181 -21.15 3.10 12.72
N ARG A 182 -20.62 2.35 11.75
CA ARG A 182 -21.30 1.13 11.31
C ARG A 182 -21.14 0.05 12.40
N PRO A 183 -22.21 -0.63 12.83
CA PRO A 183 -22.07 -1.81 13.66
C PRO A 183 -21.35 -2.88 12.82
N LEU A 184 -20.07 -3.09 13.11
CA LEU A 184 -19.25 -4.09 12.45
C LEU A 184 -19.83 -5.47 12.77
N SER A 185 -20.49 -6.09 11.79
CA SER A 185 -20.99 -7.47 11.94
C SER A 185 -19.83 -8.38 12.33
N PHE A 186 -20.08 -9.36 13.19
CA PHE A 186 -19.08 -10.35 13.60
C PHE A 186 -18.41 -11.01 12.39
N ARG A 187 -19.16 -11.24 11.29
CA ARG A 187 -18.64 -11.76 10.01
C ARG A 187 -17.57 -10.85 9.40
N TYR A 188 -17.77 -9.54 9.46
CA TYR A 188 -16.82 -8.58 8.90
C TYR A 188 -15.53 -8.55 9.74
N ILE A 189 -15.66 -8.58 11.06
CA ILE A 189 -14.51 -8.61 11.98
C ILE A 189 -13.69 -9.88 11.77
N THR A 190 -14.34 -11.04 11.64
CA THR A 190 -13.64 -12.30 11.38
C THR A 190 -13.00 -12.34 9.99
N ALA A 191 -13.63 -11.73 8.98
CA ALA A 191 -13.04 -11.60 7.64
C ALA A 191 -11.74 -10.78 7.68
N GLU A 192 -11.74 -9.65 8.37
CA GLU A 192 -10.54 -8.82 8.52
C GLU A 192 -9.49 -9.50 9.41
N ALA A 193 -9.90 -10.15 10.50
CA ALA A 193 -8.97 -10.88 11.37
C ALA A 193 -8.22 -11.99 10.61
N LEU A 194 -8.93 -12.77 9.78
CA LEU A 194 -8.32 -13.80 8.93
C LEU A 194 -7.30 -13.21 7.95
N HIS A 195 -7.64 -12.08 7.32
CA HIS A 195 -6.73 -11.42 6.38
C HIS A 195 -5.49 -10.83 7.08
N ILE A 196 -5.64 -10.29 8.29
CA ILE A 196 -4.53 -9.76 9.08
C ILE A 196 -3.62 -10.90 9.58
N LEU A 197 -4.17 -12.04 9.98
CA LEU A 197 -3.40 -13.18 10.51
C LEU A 197 -2.67 -13.99 9.43
N ARG A 198 -3.04 -13.82 8.17
CA ARG A 198 -2.46 -14.51 7.01
C ARG A 198 -0.91 -14.60 7.05
N PRO A 199 -0.12 -13.51 7.12
CA PRO A 199 1.34 -13.58 7.15
C PRO A 199 1.89 -14.39 8.34
N LEU A 200 1.31 -14.22 9.53
CA LEU A 200 1.75 -14.96 10.72
C LEU A 200 1.43 -16.45 10.60
N SER A 201 0.24 -16.79 10.12
CA SER A 201 -0.15 -18.20 9.91
C SER A 201 0.79 -18.90 8.93
N HIS A 202 1.20 -18.21 7.87
CA HIS A 202 2.16 -18.72 6.90
C HIS A 202 3.54 -18.90 7.53
N LEU A 203 4.04 -17.92 8.27
CA LEU A 203 5.34 -18.02 8.94
C LEU A 203 5.36 -19.14 9.99
N SER A 204 4.30 -19.30 10.78
CA SER A 204 4.18 -20.38 11.77
C SER A 204 4.16 -21.76 11.11
N THR A 205 3.40 -21.93 10.03
CA THR A 205 3.37 -23.21 9.30
C THR A 205 4.65 -23.48 8.53
N MET A 206 5.31 -22.44 8.03
CA MET A 206 6.61 -22.54 7.40
C MET A 206 7.69 -22.97 8.41
N TYR A 207 7.62 -22.49 9.65
CA TYR A 207 8.51 -22.93 10.72
C TYR A 207 8.29 -24.41 11.11
N LEU A 208 7.03 -24.87 11.13
CA LEU A 208 6.69 -26.25 11.52
C LEU A 208 6.91 -27.29 10.41
N PHE A 209 6.51 -26.97 9.18
CA PHE A 209 6.50 -27.92 8.05
C PHE A 209 7.62 -27.69 7.03
N GLY A 210 8.41 -26.62 7.21
CA GLY A 210 9.52 -26.25 6.34
C GLY A 210 9.10 -25.42 5.11
N GLU A 211 10.10 -24.80 4.49
CA GLU A 211 9.95 -23.78 3.45
C GLU A 211 9.37 -24.28 2.12
N GLN A 212 9.58 -25.55 1.79
CA GLN A 212 9.16 -26.15 0.52
C GLN A 212 7.84 -26.93 0.61
N SER A 213 7.22 -26.95 1.78
CA SER A 213 5.96 -27.67 1.97
C SER A 213 4.78 -26.91 1.34
N TRP A 214 3.76 -27.64 0.88
CA TRP A 214 2.51 -27.04 0.38
C TRP A 214 1.59 -26.54 1.51
N ALA A 215 1.85 -26.95 2.76
CA ALA A 215 1.05 -26.59 3.93
C ALA A 215 0.94 -25.06 4.16
N PRO A 216 2.05 -24.28 4.27
CA PRO A 216 1.96 -22.83 4.47
C PRO A 216 1.30 -22.09 3.31
N TRP A 217 1.51 -22.60 2.09
CA TRP A 217 0.90 -22.05 0.88
C TRP A 217 -0.61 -22.25 0.88
N LEU A 218 -1.09 -23.48 1.12
CA LEU A 218 -2.53 -23.79 1.16
C LEU A 218 -3.24 -23.11 2.32
N LEU A 219 -2.63 -23.07 3.51
CA LEU A 219 -3.23 -22.44 4.68
C LEU A 219 -3.49 -20.95 4.43
N SER A 220 -2.47 -20.22 3.99
CA SER A 220 -2.59 -18.78 3.77
C SER A 220 -3.52 -18.44 2.59
N LEU A 221 -3.50 -19.23 1.52
CA LEU A 221 -4.45 -19.08 0.41
C LEU A 221 -5.88 -19.37 0.87
N GLY A 222 -6.07 -20.39 1.71
CA GLY A 222 -7.35 -20.70 2.34
C GLY A 222 -7.88 -19.56 3.19
N MET A 223 -7.01 -18.90 3.98
CA MET A 223 -7.38 -17.72 4.76
C MET A 223 -7.85 -16.54 3.88
N ASP A 224 -7.19 -16.29 2.74
CA ASP A 224 -7.63 -15.23 1.82
C ASP A 224 -8.97 -15.54 1.15
N ILE A 225 -9.18 -16.78 0.69
CA ILE A 225 -10.44 -17.18 0.05
C ILE A 225 -11.58 -17.11 1.06
N THR A 226 -11.36 -17.61 2.28
CA THR A 226 -12.37 -17.56 3.35
C THR A 226 -12.67 -16.12 3.76
N SER A 227 -11.64 -15.27 3.90
CA SER A 227 -11.82 -13.83 4.15
C SER A 227 -12.64 -13.16 3.04
N LEU A 228 -12.29 -13.37 1.76
CA LEU A 228 -12.99 -12.75 0.64
C LEU A 228 -14.44 -13.18 0.50
N LYS A 229 -14.75 -14.46 0.75
CA LYS A 229 -16.12 -14.99 0.72
C LYS A 229 -17.00 -14.45 1.84
N LEU A 230 -16.40 -13.99 2.94
CA LEU A 230 -17.12 -13.54 4.11
C LEU A 230 -17.59 -12.06 3.99
N TYR A 231 -17.04 -11.30 3.05
CA TYR A 231 -17.55 -9.97 2.69
C TYR A 231 -18.85 -10.09 1.88
N ASN A 232 -19.89 -9.40 2.34
CA ASN A 232 -21.17 -9.34 1.64
C ASN A 232 -21.22 -8.11 0.71
N GLU A 233 -21.36 -8.29 -0.60
CA GLU A 233 -21.28 -7.22 -1.60
C GLU A 233 -22.33 -6.11 -1.43
N SER A 234 -23.45 -6.40 -0.76
CA SER A 234 -24.54 -5.42 -0.55
C SER A 234 -24.20 -4.31 0.45
N THR A 235 -23.19 -4.49 1.30
CA THR A 235 -22.87 -3.57 2.42
C THR A 235 -21.58 -2.76 2.21
N ILE A 236 -20.98 -2.85 1.02
CA ILE A 236 -19.59 -2.39 0.77
C ILE A 236 -19.59 -1.07 -0.01
N THR A 237 -18.81 -0.10 0.47
CA THR A 237 -18.60 1.18 -0.21
C THR A 237 -17.74 1.05 -1.46
N ASN A 238 -17.78 2.04 -2.36
CA ASN A 238 -16.96 2.02 -3.57
C ASN A 238 -15.46 1.97 -3.27
N ALA A 239 -14.99 2.65 -2.22
CA ALA A 239 -13.59 2.62 -1.80
C ALA A 239 -13.16 1.21 -1.30
N GLU A 240 -14.04 0.54 -0.56
CA GLU A 240 -13.82 -0.83 -0.07
C GLU A 240 -13.86 -1.86 -1.21
N LYS A 241 -14.70 -1.66 -2.23
CA LYS A 241 -14.72 -2.51 -3.44
C LYS A 241 -13.39 -2.49 -4.18
N VAL A 242 -12.74 -1.31 -4.28
CA VAL A 242 -11.41 -1.18 -4.90
C VAL A 242 -10.37 -1.97 -4.09
N GLU A 243 -10.42 -1.92 -2.75
CA GLU A 243 -9.54 -2.74 -1.92
C GLU A 243 -9.78 -4.24 -2.11
N LEU A 244 -11.04 -4.67 -2.18
CA LEU A 244 -11.35 -6.09 -2.42
C LEU A 244 -10.90 -6.55 -3.80
N ALA A 245 -11.02 -5.71 -4.82
CA ALA A 245 -10.47 -6.00 -6.15
C ALA A 245 -8.94 -6.17 -6.08
N ARG A 246 -8.23 -5.30 -5.36
CA ARG A 246 -6.79 -5.44 -5.11
C ARG A 246 -6.47 -6.76 -4.40
N ARG A 247 -7.22 -7.13 -3.36
CA ARG A 247 -7.06 -8.41 -2.64
C ARG A 247 -7.30 -9.62 -3.55
N ARG A 248 -8.30 -9.56 -4.46
CA ARG A 248 -8.55 -10.60 -5.47
C ARG A 248 -7.36 -10.76 -6.43
N VAL A 249 -6.75 -9.66 -6.87
CA VAL A 249 -5.54 -9.69 -7.71
C VAL A 249 -4.33 -10.22 -6.94
N SER A 250 -4.21 -9.92 -5.64
CA SER A 250 -3.14 -10.44 -4.76
C SER A 250 -3.13 -11.97 -4.69
N ILE A 251 -4.28 -12.64 -4.90
CA ILE A 251 -4.33 -14.11 -5.00
C ILE A 251 -3.44 -14.63 -6.14
N LEU A 252 -3.33 -13.90 -7.25
CA LEU A 252 -2.46 -14.31 -8.36
C LEU A 252 -0.97 -14.35 -7.96
N TYR A 253 -0.57 -13.52 -6.98
CA TYR A 253 0.81 -13.50 -6.47
C TYR A 253 1.22 -14.82 -5.79
N TYR A 254 0.25 -15.64 -5.35
CA TYR A 254 0.53 -16.99 -4.83
C TYR A 254 1.22 -17.90 -5.84
N LEU A 255 1.07 -17.66 -7.15
CA LEU A 255 1.77 -18.42 -8.18
C LEU A 255 3.29 -18.14 -8.19
N VAL A 256 3.71 -17.00 -7.66
CA VAL A 256 5.12 -16.58 -7.55
C VAL A 256 5.73 -17.00 -6.20
N ARG A 257 4.91 -17.40 -5.24
CA ARG A 257 5.37 -17.89 -3.93
C ARG A 257 5.73 -19.38 -3.96
N THR A 258 6.70 -19.77 -3.13
CA THR A 258 7.04 -21.19 -2.87
C THR A 258 5.85 -21.91 -2.24
N PRO A 259 5.53 -23.16 -2.62
CA PRO A 259 6.19 -24.04 -3.60
C PRO A 259 5.64 -23.94 -5.03
N ALA A 260 4.50 -23.27 -5.24
CA ALA A 260 3.85 -23.15 -6.56
C ALA A 260 4.80 -22.60 -7.63
N PHE A 261 5.66 -21.64 -7.23
CA PHE A 261 6.68 -21.09 -8.10
C PHE A 261 7.61 -22.16 -8.69
N HIS A 262 8.22 -23.00 -7.87
CA HIS A 262 9.16 -24.02 -8.36
C HIS A 262 8.45 -25.15 -9.12
N ALA A 263 7.24 -25.52 -8.71
CA ALA A 263 6.50 -26.61 -9.31
C ALA A 263 5.97 -26.26 -10.72
N VAL A 264 5.40 -25.07 -10.88
CA VAL A 264 4.65 -24.67 -12.08
C VAL A 264 5.29 -23.48 -12.77
N THR A 265 5.40 -22.35 -12.06
CA THR A 265 5.68 -21.04 -12.66
C THR A 265 7.09 -20.95 -13.23
N HIS A 266 8.10 -21.40 -12.49
CA HIS A 266 9.50 -21.38 -12.88
C HIS A 266 9.75 -22.19 -14.15
N LYS A 267 9.16 -23.39 -14.28
CA LYS A 267 9.32 -24.23 -15.47
C LYS A 267 8.70 -23.57 -16.72
N ARG A 268 7.49 -23.00 -16.58
CA ARG A 268 6.79 -22.33 -17.69
C ARG A 268 7.49 -21.05 -18.13
N ILE A 269 7.89 -20.22 -17.18
CA ILE A 269 8.65 -18.99 -17.44
C ILE A 269 9.97 -19.33 -18.11
N LYS A 270 10.73 -20.30 -17.58
CA LYS A 270 12.01 -20.73 -18.17
C LYS A 270 11.84 -21.18 -19.62
N TYR A 271 10.84 -22.03 -19.89
CA TYR A 271 10.55 -22.50 -21.26
C TYR A 271 10.16 -21.34 -22.20
N PHE A 272 9.33 -20.42 -21.72
CA PHE A 272 8.92 -19.26 -22.51
C PHE A 272 10.11 -18.35 -22.84
N LEU A 273 10.94 -18.01 -21.84
CA LEU A 273 12.11 -17.15 -22.04
C LEU A 273 13.16 -17.78 -22.96
N THR A 274 13.39 -19.10 -22.85
CA THR A 274 14.33 -19.78 -23.77
C THR A 274 13.75 -19.89 -25.18
N ALA A 275 12.45 -20.14 -25.33
CA ALA A 275 11.80 -20.18 -26.63
C ALA A 275 11.85 -18.82 -27.35
N VAL A 276 11.61 -17.72 -26.63
CA VAL A 276 11.68 -16.35 -27.17
C VAL A 276 13.13 -15.96 -27.45
N GLY A 277 14.04 -16.21 -26.51
CA GLY A 277 15.47 -15.88 -26.65
C GLY A 277 16.15 -16.59 -27.81
N ASN A 278 15.68 -17.80 -28.17
CA ASN A 278 16.21 -18.57 -29.30
C ASN A 278 15.55 -18.24 -30.64
N LYS A 279 14.30 -17.73 -30.65
CA LYS A 279 13.56 -17.42 -31.88
C LYS A 279 13.83 -16.02 -32.44
N VAL A 280 14.10 -15.04 -31.57
CA VAL A 280 14.23 -13.64 -31.97
C VAL A 280 15.70 -13.21 -31.87
N PRO A 281 16.35 -12.78 -32.96
CA PRO A 281 17.71 -12.23 -32.88
C PRO A 281 17.72 -11.01 -31.95
N LEU A 282 18.76 -10.88 -31.11
CA LEU A 282 18.92 -9.89 -30.03
C LEU A 282 18.10 -10.13 -28.74
N ALA A 283 16.99 -10.87 -28.77
CA ALA A 283 16.19 -11.12 -27.55
C ALA A 283 16.96 -11.94 -26.51
N GLY A 284 17.83 -12.84 -26.94
CA GLY A 284 18.69 -13.63 -26.04
C GLY A 284 19.52 -12.78 -25.08
N SER A 285 19.94 -11.58 -25.47
CA SER A 285 20.73 -10.67 -24.61
C SER A 285 19.96 -10.15 -23.41
N ILE A 286 18.62 -10.13 -23.46
CA ILE A 286 17.75 -9.66 -22.39
C ILE A 286 17.16 -10.86 -21.63
N CYS A 287 16.78 -11.93 -22.35
CA CYS A 287 16.18 -13.11 -21.75
C CYS A 287 17.14 -13.87 -20.83
N GLN A 288 18.44 -13.91 -21.13
CA GLN A 288 19.43 -14.61 -20.31
C GLN A 288 19.59 -13.98 -18.91
N PRO A 289 19.88 -12.67 -18.78
CA PRO A 289 19.92 -12.02 -17.46
C PRO A 289 18.60 -12.18 -16.69
N LEU A 290 17.45 -11.98 -17.35
CA LEU A 290 16.14 -12.12 -16.70
C LEU A 290 15.94 -13.51 -16.09
N LEU A 291 16.35 -14.57 -16.79
CA LEU A 291 16.20 -15.95 -16.32
C LEU A 291 17.04 -16.22 -15.06
N GLU A 292 18.22 -15.59 -14.98
CA GLU A 292 19.11 -15.67 -13.82
C GLU A 292 18.57 -14.89 -12.61
N TYR A 293 17.91 -13.75 -12.83
CA TYR A 293 17.40 -12.90 -11.74
C TYR A 293 16.06 -13.33 -11.15
N ILE A 294 15.19 -14.00 -11.90
CA ILE A 294 13.84 -14.36 -11.42
C ILE A 294 13.89 -15.15 -10.10
N PRO A 295 14.78 -16.14 -9.89
CA PRO A 295 14.93 -16.81 -8.61
C PRO A 295 15.42 -15.88 -7.47
N GLU A 296 16.30 -14.93 -7.77
CA GLU A 296 16.79 -13.95 -6.78
C GLU A 296 15.68 -13.00 -6.33
N TRP A 297 14.90 -12.46 -7.28
CA TRP A 297 13.73 -11.64 -6.98
C TRP A 297 12.68 -12.41 -6.19
N GLN A 298 12.47 -13.68 -6.54
CA GLN A 298 11.55 -14.52 -5.81
C GLN A 298 12.01 -14.70 -4.35
N LYS A 299 13.31 -14.93 -4.12
CA LYS A 299 13.86 -15.07 -2.77
C LYS A 299 13.65 -13.82 -1.90
N ILE A 300 13.77 -12.62 -2.49
CA ILE A 300 13.65 -11.34 -1.78
C ILE A 300 12.18 -10.94 -1.59
N TYR A 301 11.34 -11.04 -2.62
CA TYR A 301 9.98 -10.49 -2.59
C TYR A 301 8.88 -11.53 -2.31
N ALA A 302 9.16 -12.83 -2.29
CA ALA A 302 8.10 -13.83 -2.03
C ALA A 302 7.49 -13.69 -0.63
N TYR A 303 8.23 -13.15 0.33
CA TYR A 303 7.80 -13.05 1.73
C TYR A 303 7.31 -11.65 2.13
N THR A 304 7.25 -10.71 1.19
CA THR A 304 6.58 -9.43 1.42
C THR A 304 5.06 -9.64 1.37
N TRP A 305 4.37 -9.37 2.47
CA TRP A 305 2.91 -9.43 2.57
C TRP A 305 2.33 -8.02 2.60
N SER A 306 2.16 -7.45 1.39
CA SER A 306 1.54 -6.14 1.12
C SER A 306 0.31 -6.26 0.22
#